data_AF-A0A353Y206-F1
#
_entry.id   AF-A0A353Y206-F1
#
_cell.length_a   1.000
_cell.length_b   1.000
_cell.length_c   1.000
_cell.angle_alpha   90.00
_cell.angle_beta   90.00
_cell.angle_gamma   90.00
#
_symmetry.space_group_name_H-M   'P 1'
#
loop_
_entity.id
_entity.type
_entity.pdbx_description
1 polymer ?
#
loop_
_entity_poly.entity_id
_entity_poly.type
_entity_poly.pdbx_seq_one_letter_code
_entity_poly.pdbx_strand_id
1 'polypeptide(L)'
;TRSFHKRVEWLMNHLETDDRDFAESEIRRSDHAHATRMHQLFGVTWGDPVLYDIVLNTDRLSVHSCVEQIRQLTQRPEFQASEASRQLLANMALSAHVRSALKANESTQEVNITVEAQQGRIVLKGIVVNEQEHQQAEQVAAGVKGVSGVENRLRLMKATRTFTYSKT
;
A
#
# COMPACT_ATOMS: atom_id res chain seq x y z
N THR A 1 -11.64 -6.68 -15.90
CA THR A 1 -10.68 -7.25 -16.87
C THR A 1 -11.34 -7.34 -18.24
N ARG A 2 -10.59 -7.16 -19.34
CA ARG A 2 -11.13 -7.41 -20.69
C ARG A 2 -11.57 -8.87 -20.82
N SER A 3 -12.47 -9.18 -21.75
CA SER A 3 -12.85 -10.57 -21.99
C SER A 3 -11.67 -11.43 -22.42
N PHE A 4 -11.80 -12.75 -22.26
CA PHE A 4 -10.73 -13.69 -22.61
C PHE A 4 -10.25 -13.48 -24.05
N HIS A 5 -11.18 -13.39 -25.01
CA HIS A 5 -10.83 -13.21 -26.42
C HIS A 5 -10.07 -11.90 -26.68
N LYS A 6 -10.53 -10.77 -26.14
CA LYS A 6 -9.85 -9.47 -26.29
C LYS A 6 -8.50 -9.42 -25.58
N ARG A 7 -8.30 -10.20 -24.52
CA ARG A 7 -6.99 -10.32 -23.84
C ARG A 7 -6.00 -11.14 -24.66
N VAL A 8 -6.48 -12.20 -25.31
CA VAL A 8 -5.70 -13.01 -26.24
C VAL A 8 -5.30 -12.16 -27.44
N GLU A 9 -6.24 -11.47 -28.09
CA GLU A 9 -5.93 -10.54 -29.19
C GLU A 9 -4.95 -9.44 -28.77
N TRP A 10 -5.14 -8.86 -27.58
CA TRP A 10 -4.21 -7.86 -27.06
C TRP A 10 -2.81 -8.43 -26.85
N LEU A 11 -2.69 -9.64 -26.28
CA LEU A 11 -1.40 -10.29 -26.04
C LEU A 11 -0.71 -10.64 -27.36
N MET A 12 -1.46 -11.17 -28.33
CA MET A 12 -0.97 -11.46 -29.68
C MET A 12 -0.41 -10.20 -30.36
N ASN A 13 -1.17 -9.10 -30.32
CA ASN A 13 -0.73 -7.81 -30.87
C ASN A 13 0.49 -7.23 -30.12
N HIS A 14 0.53 -7.39 -28.79
CA HIS A 14 1.62 -6.86 -27.97
C HIS A 14 2.94 -7.63 -28.16
N LEU A 15 2.85 -8.93 -28.38
CA LEU A 15 4.00 -9.81 -28.64
C LEU A 15 4.32 -9.96 -30.13
N GLU A 16 3.55 -9.30 -31.00
CA GLU A 16 3.66 -9.41 -32.46
C GLU A 16 3.67 -10.87 -32.95
N THR A 17 2.82 -11.71 -32.33
CA THR A 17 2.73 -13.15 -32.61
C THR A 17 1.38 -13.52 -33.22
N ASP A 18 1.42 -14.47 -34.17
CA ASP A 18 0.25 -15.12 -34.77
C ASP A 18 -0.13 -16.43 -34.06
N ASP A 19 0.66 -16.88 -33.07
CA ASP A 19 0.40 -18.09 -32.29
C ASP A 19 -0.67 -17.84 -31.23
N ARG A 20 -1.92 -18.12 -31.64
CA ARG A 20 -3.09 -17.99 -30.77
C ARG A 20 -3.10 -18.99 -29.63
N ASP A 21 -2.67 -20.23 -29.87
CA ASP A 21 -2.71 -21.29 -28.84
C ASP A 21 -1.73 -20.97 -27.71
N PHE A 22 -0.55 -20.46 -28.07
CA PHE A 22 0.41 -19.90 -27.12
C PHE A 22 -0.24 -18.78 -26.31
N ALA A 23 -0.81 -17.76 -26.96
CA ALA A 23 -1.43 -16.63 -26.26
C ALA A 23 -2.59 -17.05 -25.33
N GLU A 24 -3.42 -18.00 -25.75
CA GLU A 24 -4.49 -18.55 -24.92
C GLU A 24 -3.95 -19.30 -23.70
N SER A 25 -2.93 -20.14 -23.88
CA SER A 25 -2.29 -20.88 -22.79
C SER A 25 -1.65 -19.95 -21.77
N GLU A 26 -1.02 -18.87 -22.22
CA GLU A 26 -0.39 -17.87 -21.38
C GLU A 26 -1.40 -17.08 -20.56
N ILE A 27 -2.50 -16.63 -21.17
CA ILE A 27 -3.58 -15.94 -20.43
C ILE A 27 -4.18 -16.88 -19.38
N ARG A 28 -4.45 -18.16 -19.70
CA ARG A 28 -4.98 -19.13 -18.72
C ARG A 28 -4.01 -19.40 -17.59
N ARG A 29 -2.71 -19.54 -17.89
CA ARG A 29 -1.65 -19.74 -16.89
C ARG A 29 -1.56 -18.54 -15.95
N SER A 30 -1.59 -17.32 -16.50
CA SER A 30 -1.58 -16.08 -15.73
C SER A 30 -2.80 -15.99 -14.82
N ASP A 31 -4.00 -16.20 -15.36
CA ASP A 31 -5.27 -16.17 -14.60
C ASP A 31 -5.27 -17.20 -13.47
N HIS A 32 -4.82 -18.43 -13.73
CA HIS A 32 -4.71 -19.47 -12.71
C HIS A 32 -3.70 -19.12 -11.62
N ALA A 33 -2.54 -18.55 -11.99
CA ALA A 33 -1.54 -18.10 -11.02
C ALA A 33 -2.09 -16.96 -10.14
N HIS A 34 -2.83 -16.01 -10.73
CA HIS A 34 -3.50 -14.95 -9.98
C HIS A 34 -4.57 -15.51 -9.03
N ALA A 35 -5.43 -16.41 -9.50
CA ALA A 35 -6.46 -17.04 -8.67
C ALA A 35 -5.86 -17.85 -7.52
N THR A 36 -4.81 -18.63 -7.78
CA THR A 36 -4.12 -19.43 -6.76
C THR A 36 -3.53 -18.54 -5.67
N ARG A 37 -2.86 -17.44 -6.03
CA ARG A 37 -2.31 -16.49 -5.05
C ARG A 37 -3.40 -15.82 -4.21
N MET A 38 -4.49 -15.40 -4.84
CA MET A 38 -5.60 -14.77 -4.12
C MET A 38 -6.25 -15.74 -3.13
N HIS A 39 -6.40 -17.01 -3.53
CA HIS A 39 -6.93 -18.04 -2.65
C HIS A 39 -5.97 -18.36 -1.50
N GLN A 40 -4.66 -18.51 -1.76
CA GLN A 40 -3.68 -18.85 -0.73
C GLN A 40 -3.49 -17.74 0.31
N LEU A 41 -3.48 -16.47 -0.12
CA LEU A 41 -3.20 -15.34 0.78
C LEU A 41 -4.44 -14.81 1.50
N PHE A 42 -5.60 -14.87 0.84
CA PHE A 42 -6.81 -14.20 1.32
C PHE A 42 -8.03 -15.12 1.43
N GLY A 43 -7.93 -16.38 1.01
CA GLY A 43 -9.05 -17.32 1.04
C GLY A 43 -10.18 -16.98 0.06
N VAL A 44 -9.89 -16.17 -0.98
CA VAL A 44 -10.92 -15.70 -1.93
C VAL A 44 -10.68 -16.25 -3.34
N THR A 45 -11.78 -16.54 -4.04
CA THR A 45 -11.75 -16.96 -5.45
C THR A 45 -11.74 -15.74 -6.34
N TRP A 46 -10.64 -15.54 -7.09
CA TRP A 46 -10.56 -14.45 -8.06
C TRP A 46 -11.67 -14.56 -9.12
N GLY A 47 -12.41 -13.47 -9.33
CA GLY A 47 -13.55 -13.43 -10.23
C GLY A 47 -14.89 -13.77 -9.60
N ASP A 48 -14.95 -14.11 -8.30
CA ASP A 48 -16.22 -14.21 -7.58
C ASP A 48 -16.92 -12.83 -7.55
N PRO A 49 -18.14 -12.70 -8.13
CA PRO A 49 -18.86 -11.43 -8.17
C PRO A 49 -19.15 -10.84 -6.79
N VAL A 50 -19.23 -11.66 -5.74
CA VAL A 50 -19.54 -11.22 -4.37
C VAL A 50 -18.38 -10.40 -3.77
N LEU A 51 -17.17 -10.51 -4.31
CA LEU A 51 -16.01 -9.74 -3.87
C LEU A 51 -15.99 -8.30 -4.40
N TYR A 52 -16.95 -7.92 -5.24
CA TYR A 52 -17.00 -6.63 -5.91
C TYR A 52 -18.36 -5.96 -5.68
N ASP A 53 -18.37 -4.63 -5.52
CA ASP A 53 -19.62 -3.86 -5.45
C ASP A 53 -20.38 -3.85 -6.78
N ILE A 54 -19.65 -3.99 -7.90
CA ILE A 54 -20.22 -4.05 -9.24
C ILE A 54 -19.32 -4.84 -10.21
N VAL A 55 -19.94 -5.64 -11.08
CA VAL A 55 -19.27 -6.33 -12.19
C VAL A 55 -19.82 -5.81 -13.52
N LEU A 56 -18.94 -5.24 -14.35
CA LEU A 56 -19.31 -4.65 -15.65
C LEU A 56 -18.69 -5.46 -16.79
N ASN A 57 -19.52 -5.85 -17.75
CA ASN A 57 -19.09 -6.60 -18.93
C ASN A 57 -18.75 -5.66 -20.09
N THR A 58 -17.46 -5.44 -20.34
CA THR A 58 -16.96 -4.54 -21.40
C THR A 58 -17.01 -5.11 -22.82
N ASP A 59 -17.53 -6.33 -23.01
CA ASP A 59 -17.91 -6.82 -24.34
C ASP A 59 -19.31 -6.39 -24.74
N ARG A 60 -20.20 -6.20 -23.76
CA ARG A 60 -21.59 -5.80 -23.99
C ARG A 60 -21.81 -4.32 -23.73
N LEU A 61 -21.05 -3.74 -22.81
CA LEU A 61 -21.13 -2.33 -22.44
C LEU A 61 -19.92 -1.59 -22.99
N SER A 62 -20.19 -0.42 -23.59
CA SER A 62 -19.11 0.48 -23.99
C SER A 62 -18.34 0.96 -22.75
N VAL A 63 -17.06 1.27 -22.92
CA VAL A 63 -16.24 1.84 -21.83
C VAL A 63 -16.88 3.12 -21.30
N HIS A 64 -17.43 3.96 -22.19
CA HIS A 64 -18.16 5.17 -21.80
C HIS A 64 -19.36 4.87 -20.89
N SER A 65 -20.20 3.90 -21.24
CA SER A 65 -21.33 3.48 -20.42
C SER A 65 -20.89 2.94 -19.06
N CYS A 66 -19.81 2.16 -19.03
CA CYS A 66 -19.22 1.67 -17.78
C CYS A 66 -18.74 2.82 -16.89
N VAL A 67 -18.07 3.82 -17.47
CA VAL A 67 -17.60 5.01 -16.74
C VAL A 67 -18.77 5.78 -16.16
N GLU A 68 -19.84 6.04 -16.93
CA GLU A 68 -21.02 6.73 -16.41
C GLU A 68 -21.70 5.93 -15.29
N GLN A 69 -21.77 4.61 -15.41
CA GLN A 69 -22.36 3.77 -14.37
C GLN A 69 -21.57 3.85 -13.06
N ILE A 70 -20.24 3.79 -13.14
CA ILE A 70 -19.36 3.97 -11.97
C ILE A 70 -19.55 5.36 -11.38
N ARG A 71 -19.58 6.41 -12.21
CA ARG A 71 -19.74 7.80 -11.77
C ARG A 71 -21.04 7.98 -10.98
N GLN A 72 -22.15 7.41 -11.46
CA GLN A 72 -23.43 7.44 -10.77
C GLN A 72 -23.39 6.68 -9.44
N LEU A 73 -22.77 5.49 -9.42
CA LEU A 73 -22.63 4.70 -8.20
C LEU A 73 -21.82 5.45 -7.14
N THR A 74 -20.70 6.07 -7.55
CA THR A 74 -19.85 6.87 -6.67
C THR A 74 -20.50 8.15 -6.17
N GLN A 75 -21.69 8.54 -6.67
CA GLN A 75 -22.46 9.67 -6.17
C GLN A 75 -23.49 9.26 -5.11
N ARG A 76 -23.74 7.97 -4.92
CA ARG A 76 -24.71 7.52 -3.91
C ARG A 76 -24.16 7.74 -2.49
N PRO A 77 -25.03 7.99 -1.49
CA PRO A 77 -24.61 8.26 -0.12
C PRO A 77 -23.71 7.18 0.49
N GLU A 78 -23.96 5.91 0.17
CA GLU A 78 -23.23 4.74 0.66
C GLU A 78 -21.76 4.72 0.21
N PHE A 79 -21.46 5.38 -0.91
CA PHE A 79 -20.12 5.49 -1.49
C PHE A 79 -19.47 6.86 -1.26
N GLN A 80 -20.16 7.79 -0.58
CA GLN A 80 -19.55 9.08 -0.23
C GLN A 80 -18.54 8.92 0.90
N ALA A 81 -17.46 9.68 0.81
CA ALA A 81 -16.46 9.74 1.89
C ALA A 81 -17.11 10.28 3.17
N SER A 82 -17.14 9.45 4.22
CA SER A 82 -17.56 9.83 5.56
C SER A 82 -16.47 10.63 6.27
N GLU A 83 -16.83 11.30 7.36
CA GLU A 83 -15.84 12.02 8.16
C GLU A 83 -14.76 11.07 8.70
N ALA A 84 -15.16 9.87 9.11
CA ALA A 84 -14.23 8.83 9.57
C ALA A 84 -13.24 8.41 8.47
N SER A 85 -13.70 8.21 7.23
CA SER A 85 -12.82 7.82 6.12
C SER A 85 -11.87 8.96 5.72
N ARG A 86 -12.35 10.20 5.73
CA ARG A 86 -11.52 11.39 5.48
C ARG A 86 -10.44 11.55 6.55
N GLN A 87 -10.80 11.39 7.82
CA GLN A 87 -9.85 11.45 8.92
C GLN A 87 -8.81 10.34 8.86
N LEU A 88 -9.23 9.11 8.51
CA LEU A 88 -8.32 7.99 8.31
C LEU A 88 -7.32 8.29 7.19
N LEU A 89 -7.80 8.80 6.05
CA LEU A 89 -6.93 9.21 4.94
C LEU A 89 -5.96 10.32 5.34
N ALA A 90 -6.44 11.34 6.06
CA ALA A 90 -5.60 12.43 6.55
C ALA A 90 -4.51 11.93 7.51
N ASN A 91 -4.84 10.98 8.40
CA ASN A 91 -3.88 10.34 9.28
C ASN A 91 -2.82 9.55 8.49
N MET A 92 -3.23 8.76 7.51
CA MET A 92 -2.31 8.00 6.65
C MET A 92 -1.37 8.93 5.88
N ALA A 93 -1.90 10.02 5.31
CA ALA A 93 -1.10 11.02 4.61
C ALA A 93 -0.10 11.71 5.53
N LEU A 94 -0.53 12.12 6.73
CA LEU A 94 0.36 12.73 7.72
C LEU A 94 1.47 11.76 8.16
N SER A 95 1.13 10.50 8.44
CA SER A 95 2.11 9.45 8.75
C SER A 95 3.12 9.26 7.61
N ALA A 96 2.67 9.26 6.36
CA ALA A 96 3.54 9.15 5.19
C ALA A 96 4.48 10.36 5.05
N HIS A 97 3.98 11.58 5.27
CA HIS A 97 4.82 12.79 5.26
C HIS A 97 5.90 12.75 6.36
N VAL A 98 5.55 12.33 7.57
CA VAL A 98 6.52 12.18 8.66
C VAL A 98 7.57 11.11 8.34
N ARG A 99 7.16 9.95 7.81
CA ARG A 99 8.12 8.92 7.35
C ARG A 99 9.05 9.46 6.27
N SER A 100 8.52 10.24 5.34
CA SER A 100 9.32 10.86 4.28
C SER A 100 10.32 11.86 4.85
N ALA A 101 9.92 12.69 5.82
CA ALA A 101 10.81 13.65 6.47
C ALA A 101 11.94 12.96 7.25
N LEU A 102 11.62 11.90 8.00
CA LEU A 102 12.61 11.08 8.71
C LEU A 102 13.61 10.42 7.74
N LYS A 103 13.14 9.93 6.61
CA LYS A 103 14.02 9.36 5.57
C LYS A 103 14.89 10.39 4.86
N ALA A 104 14.45 11.65 4.80
CA ALA A 104 15.20 12.73 4.15
C ALA A 104 16.27 13.35 5.07
N ASN A 105 16.24 13.09 6.38
CA ASN A 105 17.21 13.60 7.33
C ASN A 105 18.35 12.59 7.55
N GLU A 106 19.59 13.03 7.37
CA GLU A 106 20.79 12.18 7.47
C GLU A 106 20.92 11.44 8.80
N SER A 107 20.48 12.06 9.90
CA SER A 107 20.56 11.48 11.25
C SER A 107 19.48 10.43 11.54
N THR A 108 18.42 10.35 10.72
CA THR A 108 17.28 9.43 10.96
C THR A 108 16.98 8.50 9.79
N GLN A 109 17.66 8.67 8.65
CA GLN A 109 17.37 7.96 7.41
C GLN A 109 17.52 6.42 7.49
N GLU A 110 18.48 5.94 8.29
CA GLU A 110 18.75 4.50 8.44
C GLU A 110 17.95 3.85 9.58
N VAL A 111 17.23 4.65 10.37
CA VAL A 111 16.47 4.15 11.51
C VAL A 111 15.12 3.62 11.05
N ASN A 112 14.82 2.37 11.38
CA ASN A 112 13.51 1.78 11.15
C ASN A 112 12.49 2.29 12.18
N ILE A 113 11.89 3.45 11.89
CA ILE A 113 10.87 4.09 12.72
C ILE A 113 9.47 3.78 12.17
N THR A 114 8.66 3.15 13.01
CA THR A 114 7.20 3.05 12.78
C THR A 114 6.55 4.35 13.20
N VAL A 115 5.78 4.93 12.28
CA VAL A 115 5.04 6.18 12.50
C VAL A 115 3.55 5.91 12.47
N GLU A 116 2.88 6.20 13.59
CA GLU A 116 1.43 6.23 13.70
C GLU A 116 0.97 7.68 13.83
N ALA A 117 -0.10 8.04 13.13
CA ALA A 117 -0.66 9.39 13.17
C ALA A 117 -2.14 9.33 13.53
N GLN A 118 -2.57 10.21 14.43
CA GLN A 118 -3.95 10.35 14.82
C GLN A 118 -4.27 11.81 15.10
N GLN A 119 -5.03 12.44 14.20
CA GLN A 119 -5.53 13.82 14.36
C GLN A 119 -4.41 14.81 14.72
N GLY A 120 -3.30 14.77 13.96
CA GLY A 120 -2.15 15.64 14.17
C GLY A 120 -1.16 15.15 15.23
N ARG A 121 -1.53 14.20 16.10
CA ARG A 121 -0.59 13.58 17.03
C ARG A 121 0.16 12.43 16.38
N ILE A 122 1.48 12.42 16.53
CA ILE A 122 2.37 11.40 15.99
C ILE A 122 2.89 10.54 17.13
N VAL A 123 2.90 9.23 16.94
CA VAL A 123 3.61 8.29 17.82
C VAL A 123 4.76 7.67 17.03
N LEU A 124 5.98 7.84 17.54
CA LEU A 124 7.18 7.22 16.98
C LEU A 124 7.52 5.96 17.77
N LYS A 125 7.68 4.83 17.10
CA LYS A 125 8.07 3.55 17.72
C LYS A 125 9.22 2.92 16.95
N GLY A 126 10.12 2.25 17.64
CA GLY A 126 11.32 1.67 17.03
C GLY A 126 12.48 1.62 18.01
N ILE A 127 13.65 1.31 17.46
CA ILE A 127 14.91 1.25 18.21
C ILE A 127 15.90 2.19 17.54
N VAL A 128 16.56 3.01 18.35
CA VAL A 128 17.63 3.95 17.95
C VAL A 128 18.91 3.59 18.68
N VAL A 129 20.07 3.91 18.12
CA VAL A 129 21.36 3.50 18.70
C VAL A 129 21.91 4.50 19.72
N ASN A 130 21.45 5.75 19.68
CA ASN A 130 21.90 6.79 20.61
C ASN A 130 20.81 7.84 20.90
N GLU A 131 21.06 8.68 21.89
CA GLU A 131 20.15 9.74 22.33
C GLU A 131 20.00 10.86 21.28
N GLN A 132 21.02 11.08 20.46
CA GLN A 132 20.96 12.07 19.40
C GLN A 132 19.91 11.69 18.34
N GLU A 133 19.91 10.44 17.87
CA GLU A 133 18.88 9.91 16.96
C GLU A 133 17.49 9.99 17.57
N HIS A 134 17.37 9.66 18.87
CA HIS A 134 16.12 9.79 19.61
C HIS A 134 15.54 11.21 19.53
N GLN A 135 16.37 12.22 19.82
CA GLN A 135 15.98 13.63 19.81
C GLN A 135 15.76 14.17 18.39
N GLN A 136 16.62 13.79 17.43
CA GLN A 136 16.50 14.21 16.05
C GLN A 136 15.21 13.68 15.40
N ALA A 137 14.84 12.43 15.67
CA ALA A 137 13.58 11.86 15.17
C ALA A 137 12.36 12.64 15.66
N GLU A 138 12.37 13.08 16.92
CA GLU A 138 11.31 13.91 17.48
C GLU A 138 11.23 15.29 16.81
N GLN A 139 12.38 15.96 16.66
CA GLN A 139 12.46 17.28 16.05
C GLN A 139 12.01 17.26 14.58
N VAL A 140 12.47 16.27 13.81
CA VAL A 140 12.08 16.10 12.41
C VAL A 140 10.58 15.84 12.29
N ALA A 141 10.03 14.95 13.13
CA ALA A 141 8.60 14.67 13.13
C ALA A 141 7.78 15.91 13.52
N ALA A 142 8.20 16.67 14.53
CA ALA A 142 7.52 17.89 14.98
C ALA A 142 7.55 19.01 13.93
N GLY A 143 8.58 19.05 13.08
CA GLY A 143 8.70 20.03 11.99
C GLY A 143 7.75 19.81 10.82
N VAL A 144 7.07 18.66 10.74
CA VAL A 144 6.16 18.36 9.62
C VAL A 144 4.85 19.13 9.76
N LYS A 145 4.46 19.85 8.71
CA LYS A 145 3.20 20.59 8.66
C LYS A 145 2.01 19.69 8.97
N GLY A 146 1.20 20.11 9.96
CA GLY A 146 0.01 19.36 10.41
C GLY A 146 0.26 18.48 11.62
N VAL A 147 1.50 18.36 12.10
CA VAL A 147 1.82 17.76 13.39
C VAL A 147 1.53 18.76 14.51
N SER A 148 0.71 18.34 15.46
CA SER A 148 0.33 19.12 16.67
C SER A 148 1.02 18.62 17.93
N GLY A 149 1.56 17.40 17.89
CA GLY A 149 2.34 16.84 18.99
C GLY A 149 3.01 15.53 18.58
N VAL A 150 4.15 15.26 19.21
CA VAL A 150 4.90 14.02 19.00
C VAL A 150 5.03 13.30 20.33
N GLU A 151 4.64 12.03 20.34
CA GLU A 151 4.89 11.10 21.42
C GLU A 151 6.02 10.18 20.99
N ASN A 152 7.22 10.46 21.49
CA ASN A 152 8.40 9.70 21.17
C ASN A 152 8.51 8.47 22.08
N ARG A 153 8.24 7.28 21.53
CA ARG A 153 8.37 5.98 22.21
C ARG A 153 9.52 5.16 21.63
N LEU A 154 10.52 5.82 21.04
CA LEU A 154 11.73 5.16 20.56
C LEU A 154 12.52 4.61 21.75
N ARG A 155 13.10 3.43 21.59
CA ARG A 155 13.90 2.79 22.64
C ARG A 155 15.37 2.84 22.25
N LEU A 156 16.23 3.24 23.19
CA LEU A 156 17.67 3.14 23.01
C LEU A 156 18.08 1.66 22.98
N MET A 157 18.93 1.30 22.03
CA MET A 157 19.57 0.00 21.98
C MET A 157 20.45 -0.16 23.23
N LYS A 158 20.20 -1.20 24.02
CA LYS A 158 21.11 -1.54 25.12
C LYS A 158 22.42 -2.05 24.51
N ALA A 159 23.54 -1.41 24.84
CA ALA A 159 24.85 -1.93 24.47
C ALA A 159 25.00 -3.35 25.02
N THR A 160 25.00 -4.35 24.14
CA THR A 160 25.34 -5.72 24.52
C THR A 160 26.79 -5.69 24.97
N ARG A 161 27.05 -6.04 26.23
CA ARG A 161 28.41 -6.25 26.75
C ARG A 161 29.07 -7.33 25.87
N THR A 162 29.97 -6.92 24.99
CA THR A 162 30.84 -7.85 24.28
C THR A 162 31.67 -8.58 25.33
N PHE A 163 31.38 -9.86 25.56
CA PHE A 163 32.24 -10.71 26.37
C PHE A 163 33.55 -10.90 25.60
N THR A 164 34.61 -10.21 26.05
CA THR A 164 35.95 -10.43 25.53
C THR A 164 36.40 -11.83 25.95
N TYR A 165 36.40 -12.77 25.01
CA TYR A 165 36.94 -14.10 25.22
C TYR A 165 38.48 -14.01 25.22
N SER A 166 39.07 -13.97 26.41
CA SER A 166 40.53 -14.12 26.58
C SER A 166 40.86 -15.61 26.49
N LYS A 167 41.55 -16.02 25.42
CA LYS A 167 42.13 -17.35 25.30
C LYS A 167 43.52 -17.32 25.92
N THR A 168 43.71 -18.08 27.00
CA THR A 168 45.01 -18.41 27.58
C THR A 168 45.72 -19.45 26.72
#